data_AF-A0A961RBB7-F1
#
_entry.id   AF-A0A961RBB7-F1
#
_cell.length_a   1.000
_cell.length_b   1.000
_cell.length_c   1.000
_cell.angle_alpha   90.00
_cell.angle_beta   90.00
_cell.angle_gamma   90.00
#
_symmetry.space_group_name_H-M   'P 1'
#
loop_
_entity.id
_entity.type
_entity.pdbx_description
1 polymer ?
#
loop_
_entity_poly.entity_id
_entity_poly.type
_entity_poly.pdbx_seq_one_letter_code
_entity_poly.pdbx_strand_id
1 'polypeptide(L)' 'MPGGAGRPLFDRIALIGIGLIGSSLAHVIRREGLAGEVVVSTRSADTLKRAEELGLGDRYEADAARAVADADLVIV' A
#
# COMPACT_ATOMS: atom_id res chain seq x y z
N MET A 1 -17.92 14.94 -8.20
CA MET A 1 -18.87 14.57 -7.13
C MET A 1 -18.11 13.71 -6.14
N PRO A 2 -17.86 14.15 -4.88
CA PRO A 2 -17.24 13.30 -3.88
C PRO A 2 -18.30 12.30 -3.40
N GLY A 3 -18.16 11.05 -3.82
CA GLY A 3 -19.01 9.96 -3.34
C GLY A 3 -18.61 9.60 -1.91
N GLY A 4 -19.53 9.80 -0.97
CA GLY A 4 -19.65 9.11 0.32
C GLY A 4 -18.42 9.06 1.22
N ALA A 5 -18.54 9.64 2.42
CA ALA A 5 -17.78 9.18 3.59
C ALA A 5 -18.27 7.78 4.01
N GLY A 6 -18.11 6.80 3.12
CA GLY A 6 -18.28 5.37 3.37
C GLY A 6 -16.94 4.79 3.78
N ARG A 7 -16.96 3.72 4.58
CA ARG A 7 -15.75 2.96 4.94
C ARG A 7 -14.88 2.70 3.71
N PRO A 8 -13.54 2.74 3.85
CA PRO A 8 -12.65 2.35 2.77
C PRO A 8 -13.03 0.95 2.26
N LEU A 9 -12.82 0.71 0.96
CA LEU A 9 -13.19 -0.55 0.33
C LEU A 9 -12.44 -1.74 0.96
N PHE A 10 -11.23 -1.48 1.43
CA PHE A 10 -10.39 -2.41 2.16
C PHE A 10 -9.90 -1.74 3.44
N ASP A 11 -9.87 -2.46 4.56
CA ASP A 11 -9.29 -1.91 5.79
C ASP A 11 -7.75 -1.91 5.67
N ARG A 12 -7.17 -2.99 5.13
CA ARG A 12 -5.73 -3.11 4.85
C ARG A 12 -5.44 -3.64 3.44
N ILE A 13 -4.56 -2.95 2.70
CA ILE A 13 -4.00 -3.43 1.43
C ILE A 13 -2.49 -3.67 1.58
N ALA A 14 -2.03 -4.84 1.16
CA ALA A 14 -0.60 -5.16 1.06
C ALA A 14 -0.11 -5.05 -0.39
N LEU A 15 0.93 -4.24 -0.62
CA LEU A 15 1.62 -4.08 -1.90
C LEU A 15 2.97 -4.81 -1.85
N ILE A 16 3.05 -5.97 -2.50
CA ILE A 16 4.28 -6.77 -2.59
C ILE A 16 5.03 -6.39 -3.86
N GLY A 17 5.84 -5.35 -3.75
CA GLY A 17 6.59 -4.75 -4.85
C GLY A 17 6.07 -3.35 -5.18
N ILE A 18 6.95 -2.36 -5.06
CA ILE A 18 6.62 -0.95 -5.27
C ILE A 18 7.41 -0.37 -6.47
N GLY A 19 7.29 -1.06 -7.60
CA GLY A 19 7.78 -0.56 -8.89
C GLY A 19 6.86 0.51 -9.50
N LEU A 20 6.93 0.70 -10.82
CA LEU A 20 6.09 1.68 -11.53
C LEU A 20 4.58 1.44 -11.33
N ILE A 21 4.14 0.18 -11.33
CA ILE A 21 2.71 -0.17 -11.18
C ILE A 21 2.28 -0.02 -9.71
N GLY A 22 3.04 -0.61 -8.79
CA GLY A 22 2.73 -0.52 -7.36
C GLY A 22 2.68 0.91 -6.84
N SER A 23 3.61 1.76 -7.26
CA SER A 23 3.62 3.18 -6.87
C SER A 23 2.44 3.96 -7.45
N SER A 24 2.06 3.69 -8.70
CA SER A 24 0.88 4.29 -9.30
C SER A 24 -0.42 3.88 -8.58
N LEU A 25 -0.54 2.60 -8.21
CA LEU A 25 -1.66 2.10 -7.43
C LEU A 25 -1.71 2.71 -6.03
N ALA A 26 -0.58 2.78 -5.33
CA ALA A 26 -0.48 3.44 -4.04
C ALA A 26 -1.03 4.88 -4.06
N HIS A 27 -0.67 5.66 -5.09
CA HIS A 27 -1.19 7.02 -5.26
C HIS A 27 -2.70 7.05 -5.47
N VAL A 28 -3.25 6.16 -6.31
CA VAL A 28 -4.70 6.11 -6.56
C VAL A 28 -5.47 5.64 -5.32
N ILE A 29 -4.98 4.61 -4.63
CA ILE A 29 -5.56 4.08 -3.38
C ILE A 29 -5.69 5.21 -2.35
N ARG A 30 -4.62 5.99 -2.17
CA ARG A 30 -4.62 7.10 -1.21
C ARG A 30 -5.49 8.27 -1.67
N ARG A 31 -5.46 8.61 -2.97
CA ARG A 31 -6.27 9.71 -3.54
C ARG A 31 -7.77 9.45 -3.44
N GLU A 32 -8.19 8.22 -3.72
CA GLU A 32 -9.60 7.83 -3.73
C GLU A 32 -10.07 7.28 -2.37
N GLY A 33 -9.18 7.17 -1.37
CA GLY A 33 -9.51 6.67 -0.04
C GLY A 33 -9.95 5.19 -0.02
N LEU A 34 -9.37 4.36 -0.89
CA LEU A 34 -9.79 2.96 -1.06
C LEU A 34 -9.32 2.04 0.07
N ALA A 35 -8.28 2.43 0.80
CA ALA A 35 -7.70 1.67 1.90
C ALA A 35 -7.67 2.49 3.19
N GLY A 36 -7.91 1.84 4.33
CA GLY A 36 -7.61 2.41 5.65
C GLY A 36 -6.10 2.42 5.94
N GLU A 37 -5.39 1.37 5.54
CA GLU A 37 -3.94 1.20 5.70
C GLU A 37 -3.33 0.58 4.44
N VAL A 38 -2.22 1.15 3.96
CA VAL A 38 -1.40 0.57 2.88
C VAL A 38 -0.08 0.06 3.45
N VAL A 39 0.15 -1.25 3.37
CA VAL A 39 1.40 -1.89 3.79
C VAL A 39 2.24 -2.21 2.56
N VAL A 40 3.44 -1.65 2.47
CA VAL A 40 4.36 -1.85 1.35
C VAL A 40 5.44 -2.83 1.75
N SER A 41 5.70 -3.81 0.89
CA SER A 41 6.83 -4.71 1.01
C SER A 41 7.60 -4.81 -0.29
N THR A 42 8.92 -4.86 -0.19
CA THR A 42 9.79 -5.12 -1.33
C THR A 42 11.05 -5.82 -0.87
N ARG A 43 11.66 -6.60 -1.77
CA ARG A 43 12.89 -7.36 -1.50
C ARG A 43 14.12 -6.46 -1.30
N SER A 44 14.11 -5.25 -1.87
CA SER A 44 15.24 -4.33 -1.80
C SER A 44 15.02 -3.28 -0.71
N ALA A 45 15.91 -3.25 0.28
CA ALA A 45 15.87 -2.26 1.36
C ALA A 45 15.95 -0.81 0.85
N ASP A 46 16.71 -0.57 -0.22
CA ASP A 46 16.81 0.75 -0.86
C ASP A 46 15.47 1.20 -1.46
N THR A 47 14.78 0.29 -2.14
CA THR A 47 13.45 0.56 -2.70
C THR A 47 12.40 0.76 -1.61
N LEU A 48 12.48 0.00 -0.51
CA LEU A 48 11.57 0.15 0.62
C LEU A 48 11.74 1.53 1.27
N LYS A 49 12.99 1.93 1.53
CA LYS A 49 13.32 3.25 2.07
C LYS A 49 12.86 4.37 1.15
N ARG A 50 13.06 4.22 -0.16
CA ARG A 50 12.60 5.21 -1.15
C ARG A 50 11.07 5.32 -1.17
N ALA A 51 10.36 4.21 -1.02
CA ALA A 51 8.91 4.21 -0.93
C ALA A 51 8.41 4.94 0.34
N GLU A 52 9.13 4.77 1.45
CA GLU A 52 8.90 5.49 2.70
C GLU A 52 9.14 7.00 2.57
N GLU A 53 10.28 7.40 1.98
CA GLU A 53 10.61 8.80 1.70
C GLU A 53 9.57 9.47 0.79
N LEU A 54 8.96 8.71 -0.12
CA LEU A 54 7.91 9.17 -1.04
C LEU A 54 6.50 9.08 -0.45
N GLY A 55 6.32 8.49 0.72
CA GLY A 55 5.02 8.32 1.37
C GLY A 55 4.04 7.45 0.58
N LEU A 56 4.53 6.38 -0.05
CA LEU A 56 3.71 5.48 -0.89
C LEU A 56 2.86 4.48 -0.09
N GLY A 57 3.05 4.41 1.22
CA GLY A 57 2.24 3.61 2.14
C GLY A 57 2.28 4.17 3.56
N ASP A 58 1.58 3.48 4.45
CA ASP A 58 1.49 3.83 5.87
C ASP A 58 2.43 2.95 6.71
N ARG A 59 2.69 1.72 6.26
CA ARG A 59 3.61 0.78 6.89
C ARG A 59 4.53 0.13 5.86
N TYR A 60 5.78 -0.13 6.26
CA TYR A 60 6.82 -0.67 5.38
C TYR A 60 7.45 -1.90 6.03
N GLU A 61 7.38 -3.04 5.36
CA GLU A 61 7.85 -4.32 5.87
C GLU A 61 8.78 -5.00 4.85
N ALA A 62 9.97 -5.42 5.28
CA ALA A 62 10.89 -6.16 4.40
C ALA A 62 10.42 -7.60 4.15
N ASP A 63 9.63 -8.16 5.08
CA ASP A 63 9.08 -9.51 4.99
C ASP A 63 7.66 -9.47 4.42
N ALA A 64 7.47 -10.07 3.25
CA ALA A 64 6.16 -10.17 2.61
C ALA A 64 5.14 -10.90 3.48
N ALA A 65 5.57 -11.90 4.28
CA ALA A 65 4.66 -12.63 5.16
C ALA A 65 4.07 -11.74 6.25
N ARG A 66 4.86 -10.78 6.76
CA ARG A 66 4.38 -9.78 7.72
C ARG A 66 3.51 -8.72 7.04
N ALA A 67 3.85 -8.35 5.81
CA ALA A 67 3.12 -7.34 5.06
C ALA A 67 1.69 -7.77 4.71
N VAL A 68 1.49 -9.05 4.37
CA VAL A 68 0.18 -9.60 4.03
C VAL A 68 -0.64 -10.02 5.25
N ALA A 69 -0.07 -9.96 6.46
CA ALA A 69 -0.80 -10.29 7.68
C ALA A 69 -2.01 -9.36 7.81
N ASP A 70 -3.20 -9.94 8.00
CA ASP A 70 -4.51 -9.26 8.08
C ASP A 70 -4.84 -8.35 6.88
N ALA A 71 -4.20 -8.53 5.71
CA ALA A 71 -4.54 -7.76 4.53
C ALA A 71 -5.82 -8.30 3.87
N ASP A 72 -6.77 -7.41 3.57
CA ASP A 72 -8.00 -7.75 2.84
C ASP A 72 -7.73 -7.91 1.34
N LEU A 73 -6.70 -7.22 0.84
CA LEU A 73 -6.23 -7.29 -0.54
C LEU A 73 -4.71 -7.36 -0.57
N VAL A 74 -4.19 -8.27 -1.39
CA VAL A 74 -2.76 -8.37 -1.70
C VAL A 74 -2.56 -8.14 -3.19
N ILE A 75 -1.66 -7.23 -3.54
CA ILE A 75 -1.23 -6.95 -4.90
C ILE A 75 0.25 -7.34 -5.02
N VAL A 76 0.59 -8.12 -6.06
CA VAL A 76 1.93 -8.68 -6.29
C VAL A 76 2.46 -8.25 -7.66
#